data_AF-A0A8J7VFX1-F1
#
_entry.id   AF-A0A8J7VFX1-F1
#
_cell.length_a   1.000
_cell.length_b   1.000
_cell.length_c   1.000
_cell.angle_alpha   90.00
_cell.angle_beta   90.00
_cell.angle_gamma   90.00
#
_symmetry.space_group_name_H-M   'P 1'
#
loop_
_entity.id
_entity.type
_entity.pdbx_description
1 polymer ?
#
loop_
_entity_poly.entity_id
_entity_poly.type
_entity_poly.pdbx_seq_one_letter_code
_entity_poly.pdbx_strand_id
1 'polypeptide(L)'
;MSIKRKALLIQAAGGSVVLALAMQPVFIMGYGSYVWILFTALILFFATGADFKKIPSIIASFACGLAWAALNGILMGALSGAPMWVSGILLTILMVFSILTVHENLLRDSIVGNIPSLFMGFALTIFMTSGHALAPAINQIHLLAFFTAGIVMSVLLVLVGGFFCTMLLGKDWPKHVYGGIE
;
A
#
# COMPACT_ATOMS: atom_id res chain seq x y z
N MET A 1 -23.92 17.70 -18.97
CA MET A 1 -22.80 17.13 -18.17
C MET A 1 -21.93 16.29 -19.09
N SER A 2 -20.60 16.49 -19.11
CA SER A 2 -19.70 15.75 -20.01
C SER A 2 -19.65 14.26 -19.68
N ILE A 3 -19.38 13.41 -20.69
CA ILE A 3 -19.22 11.96 -20.52
C ILE A 3 -18.14 11.66 -19.48
N LYS A 4 -17.02 12.42 -19.51
CA LYS A 4 -15.96 12.33 -18.51
C LYS A 4 -16.49 12.52 -17.09
N ARG A 5 -17.29 13.56 -16.84
CA ARG A 5 -17.83 13.82 -15.49
C ARG A 5 -18.86 12.75 -15.07
N LYS A 6 -19.65 12.22 -16.01
CA LYS A 6 -20.57 11.10 -15.75
C LYS A 6 -19.80 9.84 -15.35
N ALA A 7 -18.77 9.47 -16.11
CA ALA A 7 -17.94 8.30 -15.83
C ALA A 7 -17.25 8.39 -14.45
N LEU A 8 -16.66 9.54 -14.13
CA LEU A 8 -16.03 9.76 -12.82
C LEU A 8 -17.03 9.65 -11.67
N LEU A 9 -18.27 10.15 -11.84
CA LEU A 9 -19.30 9.99 -10.83
C LEU A 9 -19.78 8.55 -10.67
N ILE A 10 -19.90 7.81 -11.77
CA ILE A 10 -20.27 6.39 -11.74
C ILE A 10 -19.17 5.58 -11.03
N GLN A 11 -17.89 5.83 -11.36
CA GLN A 11 -16.76 5.21 -10.69
C GLN A 11 -16.71 5.55 -9.20
N ALA A 12 -16.97 6.81 -8.84
CA ALA A 12 -17.00 7.25 -7.44
C ALA A 12 -18.17 6.61 -6.67
N ALA A 13 -19.36 6.53 -7.26
CA ALA A 13 -20.54 5.94 -6.63
C ALA A 13 -20.41 4.42 -6.47
N GLY A 14 -19.98 3.71 -7.52
CA GLY A 14 -19.72 2.27 -7.43
C GLY A 14 -18.57 1.99 -6.46
N GLY A 15 -17.53 2.81 -6.52
CA GLY A 15 -16.34 2.69 -5.69
C GLY A 15 -16.61 2.89 -4.20
N SER A 16 -17.37 3.90 -3.81
CA SER A 16 -17.68 4.16 -2.41
C SER A 16 -18.43 2.99 -1.77
N VAL A 17 -19.40 2.41 -2.48
CA VAL A 17 -20.16 1.24 -2.02
C VAL A 17 -19.26 0.01 -1.91
N VAL A 18 -18.50 -0.32 -2.97
CA VAL A 18 -17.64 -1.51 -2.99
C VAL A 18 -16.55 -1.43 -1.93
N LEU A 19 -15.90 -0.28 -1.76
CA LEU A 19 -14.86 -0.12 -0.74
C LEU A 19 -15.47 -0.24 0.66
N ALA A 20 -16.61 0.41 0.93
CA ALA A 20 -17.26 0.31 2.23
C ALA A 20 -17.64 -1.14 2.58
N LEU A 21 -18.12 -1.92 1.62
CA LEU A 21 -18.43 -3.34 1.79
C LEU A 21 -17.17 -4.20 1.96
N ALA A 22 -16.13 -3.94 1.16
CA ALA A 22 -14.87 -4.68 1.24
C ALA A 22 -14.09 -4.46 2.55
N MET A 23 -14.39 -3.37 3.27
CA MET A 23 -13.85 -3.10 4.60
C MET A 23 -14.55 -3.89 5.72
N GLN A 24 -15.78 -4.36 5.52
CA GLN A 24 -16.56 -5.02 6.57
C GLN A 24 -15.88 -6.25 7.20
N PRO A 25 -15.18 -7.12 6.44
CA PRO A 25 -14.46 -8.25 7.03
C PRO A 25 -13.45 -7.83 8.11
N VAL A 26 -12.78 -6.69 7.94
CA VAL A 26 -11.79 -6.18 8.92
C VAL A 26 -12.48 -5.76 10.22
N PHE A 27 -13.68 -5.17 10.14
CA PHE A 27 -14.48 -4.85 11.32
C PHE A 27 -15.00 -6.12 12.01
N ILE A 28 -15.51 -7.08 11.25
CA ILE A 28 -16.05 -8.34 11.77
C ILE A 28 -14.96 -9.15 12.50
N MET A 29 -13.72 -9.11 12.00
CA MET A 29 -12.56 -9.77 12.64
C MET A 29 -12.00 -9.00 13.84
N GLY A 30 -12.58 -7.86 14.23
CA GLY A 30 -12.14 -7.07 15.39
C GLY A 30 -10.97 -6.13 15.14
N TYR A 31 -10.53 -5.96 13.88
CA TYR A 31 -9.40 -5.11 13.51
C TYR A 31 -9.83 -3.73 12.99
N GLY A 32 -11.00 -3.22 13.40
CA GLY A 32 -11.55 -1.95 12.92
C GLY A 32 -10.62 -0.74 13.12
N SER A 33 -9.78 -0.74 14.16
CA SER A 33 -8.75 0.29 14.39
C SER A 33 -7.68 0.36 13.29
N TYR A 34 -7.50 -0.72 12.52
CA TYR A 34 -6.49 -0.86 11.48
C TYR A 34 -7.03 -0.70 10.06
N VAL A 35 -8.34 -0.48 9.90
CA VAL A 35 -9.00 -0.44 8.59
C VAL A 35 -8.40 0.61 7.65
N TRP A 36 -7.81 1.67 8.19
CA TRP A 36 -7.17 2.73 7.43
C TRP A 36 -5.86 2.31 6.76
N ILE A 37 -5.20 1.26 7.24
CA ILE A 37 -4.00 0.70 6.60
C ILE A 37 -4.33 0.23 5.18
N LEU A 38 -5.55 -0.25 4.92
CA LEU A 38 -6.01 -0.69 3.60
C LEU A 38 -5.86 0.42 2.53
N PHE A 39 -6.01 1.69 2.94
CA PHE A 39 -5.89 2.83 2.04
C PHE A 39 -4.46 3.12 1.61
N THR A 40 -3.45 2.71 2.39
CA THR A 40 -2.04 2.90 2.02
C THR A 40 -1.69 2.12 0.74
N ALA A 41 -2.25 0.93 0.59
CA ALA A 41 -2.13 0.12 -0.62
C ALA A 41 -2.88 0.75 -1.81
N LEU A 42 -4.06 1.33 -1.58
CA LEU A 42 -4.78 2.11 -2.60
C LEU A 42 -3.93 3.26 -3.14
N ILE A 43 -3.38 4.08 -2.24
CA ILE A 43 -2.55 5.22 -2.62
C ILE A 43 -1.37 4.75 -3.48
N LEU A 44 -0.67 3.69 -3.08
CA LEU A 44 0.45 3.15 -3.85
C LEU A 44 0.02 2.62 -5.22
N PHE A 45 -1.05 1.82 -5.28
CA PHE A 45 -1.54 1.28 -6.55
C PHE A 45 -1.90 2.38 -7.54
N PHE A 46 -2.67 3.40 -7.11
CA PHE A 46 -3.03 4.52 -7.97
C PHE A 46 -1.85 5.44 -8.30
N ALA A 47 -0.90 5.65 -7.36
CA ALA A 47 0.33 6.39 -7.63
C ALA A 47 1.19 5.72 -8.71
N THR A 48 1.12 4.39 -8.82
CA THR A 48 1.79 3.64 -9.91
C THR A 48 1.00 3.60 -11.22
N GLY A 49 -0.13 4.32 -11.31
CA GLY A 49 -0.97 4.40 -12.50
C GLY A 49 -2.03 3.30 -12.62
N ALA A 50 -2.38 2.64 -11.50
CA ALA A 50 -3.29 1.49 -11.47
C ALA A 50 -2.85 0.34 -12.41
N ASP A 51 -1.53 0.14 -12.52
CA ASP A 51 -0.92 -0.89 -13.36
C ASP A 51 -0.91 -2.25 -12.64
N PHE A 52 -1.78 -3.15 -13.09
CA PHE A 52 -1.90 -4.51 -12.55
C PHE A 52 -0.59 -5.31 -12.63
N LYS A 53 0.28 -5.02 -13.61
CA LYS A 53 1.56 -5.72 -13.76
C LYS A 53 2.53 -5.38 -12.63
N LYS A 54 2.33 -4.25 -11.95
CA LYS A 54 3.17 -3.81 -10.81
C LYS A 54 2.74 -4.41 -9.48
N ILE A 55 1.54 -5.02 -9.39
CA ILE A 55 1.02 -5.61 -8.14
C ILE A 55 2.01 -6.60 -7.50
N PRO A 56 2.61 -7.56 -8.23
CA PRO A 56 3.58 -8.49 -7.63
C PRO A 56 4.78 -7.76 -7.02
N SER A 57 5.29 -6.74 -7.71
CA SER A 57 6.40 -5.93 -7.21
C SER A 57 6.01 -5.08 -6.00
N ILE A 58 4.82 -4.48 -6.00
CA ILE A 58 4.29 -3.74 -4.86
C ILE A 58 4.24 -4.64 -3.61
N ILE A 59 3.67 -5.85 -3.72
CA ILE A 59 3.54 -6.77 -2.59
C ILE A 59 4.91 -7.29 -2.13
N ALA A 60 5.78 -7.70 -3.07
CA ALA A 60 7.10 -8.23 -2.74
C ALA A 60 8.00 -7.16 -2.08
N SER A 61 8.01 -5.93 -2.60
CA SER A 61 8.73 -4.82 -1.99
C SER A 61 8.18 -4.47 -0.61
N PHE A 62 6.86 -4.48 -0.41
CA PHE A 62 6.27 -4.26 0.91
C PHE A 62 6.75 -5.31 1.92
N ALA A 63 6.70 -6.59 1.55
CA ALA A 63 7.19 -7.69 2.38
C ALA A 63 8.69 -7.56 2.69
N CYS A 64 9.49 -7.10 1.71
CA CYS A 64 10.89 -6.78 1.94
C CYS A 64 11.07 -5.63 2.94
N GLY A 65 10.21 -4.61 2.89
CA GLY A 65 10.17 -3.54 3.89
C GLY A 65 9.91 -4.03 5.31
N LEU A 66 9.03 -5.03 5.48
CA LEU A 66 8.80 -5.69 6.78
C LEU A 66 10.08 -6.34 7.32
N ALA A 67 10.83 -7.01 6.43
CA ALA A 67 12.10 -7.65 6.79
C ALA A 67 13.18 -6.63 7.17
N TRP A 68 13.28 -5.51 6.44
CA TRP A 68 14.17 -4.41 6.81
C TRP A 68 13.80 -3.79 8.16
N ALA A 69 12.52 -3.67 8.48
CA ALA A 69 12.10 -3.18 9.79
C ALA A 69 12.38 -4.18 10.92
N ALA A 70 12.26 -5.49 10.67
CA ALA A 70 12.70 -6.50 11.62
C ALA A 70 14.22 -6.37 11.91
N LEU A 71 15.03 -6.19 10.86
CA LEU A 71 16.46 -5.95 11.00
C LEU A 71 16.75 -4.67 11.79
N ASN A 72 16.03 -3.58 11.52
CA ASN A 72 16.14 -2.35 12.30
C ASN A 72 15.86 -2.59 13.79
N GLY A 73 14.80 -3.35 14.11
CA GLY A 73 14.47 -3.70 15.50
C GLY A 73 15.59 -4.48 16.20
N ILE A 74 16.20 -5.45 15.51
CA ILE A 74 17.35 -6.22 16.02
C ILE A 74 18.55 -5.30 16.29
N LEU A 75 18.89 -4.44 15.33
CA LEU A 75 20.02 -3.51 15.47
C LEU A 75 19.78 -2.48 16.56
N MET A 76 18.55 -1.98 16.70
CA MET A 76 18.18 -1.06 17.78
C MET A 76 18.30 -1.74 19.15
N GLY A 77 17.90 -3.02 19.25
CA GLY A 77 18.11 -3.83 20.46
C GLY A 77 19.59 -4.04 20.79
N ALA A 78 20.43 -4.31 19.78
CA ALA A 78 21.87 -4.44 19.95
C ALA A 78 22.54 -3.13 20.41
N LEU A 79 21.92 -1.98 20.12
CA LEU A 79 22.37 -0.64 20.50
C LEU A 79 21.68 -0.08 21.76
N SER A 80 21.03 -0.92 22.58
CA SER A 80 20.21 -0.45 23.72
C SER A 80 20.98 0.35 24.78
N GLY A 81 22.31 0.20 24.87
CA GLY A 81 23.18 0.97 25.75
C GLY A 81 23.89 2.16 25.08
N ALA A 82 23.67 2.37 23.78
CA ALA A 82 24.31 3.45 23.04
C ALA A 82 23.59 4.79 23.26
N PRO A 83 24.28 5.93 23.10
CA PRO A 83 23.64 7.24 23.12
C PRO A 83 22.48 7.32 22.12
N MET A 84 21.42 8.05 22.48
CA MET A 84 20.20 8.16 21.65
C MET A 84 20.46 8.63 20.20
N TRP A 85 21.50 9.44 19.98
CA TRP A 85 21.87 9.87 18.63
C TRP A 85 22.43 8.72 17.76
N VAL A 86 23.04 7.70 18.39
CA VAL A 86 23.55 6.50 17.71
C VAL A 86 22.39 5.56 17.36
N SER A 87 21.59 5.19 18.35
CA SER A 87 20.48 4.24 18.19
C SER A 87 19.29 4.83 17.42
N GLY A 88 19.13 6.16 17.42
CA GLY A 88 18.12 6.86 16.64
C GLY A 88 18.62 7.32 15.27
N ILE A 89 19.47 8.35 15.24
CA ILE A 89 19.82 9.07 14.01
C ILE A 89 20.77 8.24 13.14
N LEU A 90 21.90 7.79 13.71
CA LEU A 90 22.92 7.08 12.93
C LEU A 90 22.38 5.76 12.39
N LEU A 91 21.68 4.98 13.21
CA LEU A 91 21.05 3.75 12.76
C LEU A 91 20.06 4.01 11.61
N THR A 92 19.20 5.03 11.73
CA THR A 92 18.25 5.38 10.66
C THR A 92 18.97 5.76 9.36
N ILE A 93 20.04 6.56 9.45
CA ILE A 93 20.87 6.92 8.28
C ILE A 93 21.42 5.66 7.61
N LEU A 94 22.01 4.75 8.38
CA LEU A 94 22.60 3.51 7.86
C LEU A 94 21.54 2.61 7.22
N MET A 95 20.36 2.51 7.84
CA MET A 95 19.25 1.72 7.32
C MET A 95 18.72 2.27 5.99
N VAL A 96 18.45 3.58 5.93
CA VAL A 96 17.99 4.23 4.70
C VAL A 96 19.05 4.12 3.61
N PHE A 97 20.31 4.42 3.91
CA PHE A 97 21.41 4.28 2.96
C PHE A 97 21.52 2.85 2.42
N SER A 98 21.39 1.84 3.29
CA SER A 98 21.47 0.43 2.90
C SER A 98 20.29 0.04 2.01
N ILE A 99 19.07 0.45 2.36
CA ILE A 99 17.87 0.19 1.55
C ILE A 99 18.01 0.81 0.16
N LEU A 100 18.39 2.08 0.07
CA LEU A 100 18.54 2.76 -1.23
C LEU A 100 19.67 2.13 -2.04
N THR A 101 20.82 1.82 -1.41
CA THR A 101 21.93 1.15 -2.08
C THR A 101 21.54 -0.22 -2.62
N VAL A 102 20.80 -1.03 -1.86
CA VAL A 102 20.41 -2.38 -2.29
C VAL A 102 19.28 -2.34 -3.29
N HIS A 103 18.20 -1.60 -3.01
CA HIS A 103 16.96 -1.71 -3.78
C HIS A 103 16.83 -0.69 -4.90
N GLU A 104 17.35 0.52 -4.72
CA GLU A 104 17.26 1.57 -5.75
C GLU A 104 18.41 1.48 -6.75
N ASN A 105 19.58 1.00 -6.31
CA ASN A 105 20.75 0.86 -7.16
C ASN A 105 20.95 -0.58 -7.66
N LEU A 106 21.16 -1.56 -6.77
CA LEU A 106 21.52 -2.93 -7.19
C LEU A 106 20.33 -3.77 -7.69
N LEU A 107 19.16 -3.64 -7.07
CA LEU A 107 17.97 -4.45 -7.35
C LEU A 107 16.84 -3.64 -8.01
N ARG A 108 17.17 -2.52 -8.66
CA ARG A 108 16.22 -1.55 -9.23
C ARG A 108 15.18 -2.19 -10.15
N ASP A 109 15.64 -3.06 -11.05
CA ASP A 109 14.80 -3.69 -12.08
C ASP A 109 14.23 -5.05 -11.62
N SER A 110 14.37 -5.38 -10.33
CA SER A 110 13.86 -6.61 -9.76
C SER A 110 12.44 -6.46 -9.21
N ILE A 111 11.82 -7.58 -8.81
CA ILE A 111 10.51 -7.58 -8.17
C ILE A 111 10.50 -6.79 -6.84
N VAL A 112 11.64 -6.65 -6.16
CA VAL A 112 11.77 -5.89 -4.91
C VAL A 112 12.26 -4.45 -5.11
N GLY A 113 12.30 -3.96 -6.35
CA GLY A 113 12.75 -2.60 -6.71
C GLY A 113 11.70 -1.49 -6.52
N ASN A 114 10.47 -1.81 -6.07
CA ASN A 114 9.45 -0.80 -5.80
C ASN A 114 9.70 -0.09 -4.46
N ILE A 115 10.56 0.94 -4.52
CA ILE A 115 11.01 1.72 -3.36
C ILE A 115 9.86 2.32 -2.53
N PRO A 116 8.82 2.95 -3.12
CA PRO A 116 7.69 3.46 -2.33
C PRO A 116 7.00 2.39 -1.49
N SER A 117 6.79 1.20 -2.07
CA SER A 117 6.15 0.09 -1.35
C SER A 117 7.05 -0.50 -0.27
N LEU A 118 8.36 -0.57 -0.51
CA LEU A 118 9.34 -1.02 0.48
C LEU A 118 9.36 -0.09 1.69
N PHE A 119 9.47 1.22 1.49
CA PHE A 119 9.44 2.17 2.60
C PHE A 119 8.09 2.18 3.32
N MET A 120 6.98 1.92 2.63
CA MET A 120 5.68 1.76 3.27
C MET A 120 5.68 0.57 4.25
N GLY A 121 6.18 -0.59 3.82
CA GLY A 121 6.31 -1.76 4.70
C GLY A 121 7.24 -1.51 5.88
N PHE A 122 8.37 -0.84 5.63
CA PHE A 122 9.31 -0.44 6.68
C PHE A 122 8.63 0.48 7.72
N ALA A 123 8.04 1.58 7.27
CA ALA A 123 7.44 2.60 8.12
C ALA A 123 6.25 2.06 8.93
N LEU A 124 5.32 1.32 8.31
CA LEU A 124 4.16 0.76 9.00
C LEU A 124 4.56 -0.24 10.08
N THR A 125 5.64 -1.01 9.85
CA THR A 125 6.16 -1.94 10.86
C THR A 125 6.71 -1.19 12.07
N ILE A 126 7.52 -0.15 11.84
CA ILE A 126 8.04 0.68 12.94
C ILE A 126 6.89 1.34 13.71
N PHE A 127 5.92 1.91 12.99
CA PHE A 127 4.74 2.56 13.57
C PHE A 127 3.89 1.59 14.41
N MET A 128 3.71 0.36 13.95
CA MET A 128 3.05 -0.70 14.71
C MET A 128 3.77 -0.98 16.05
N THR A 129 5.10 -1.03 16.03
CA THR A 129 5.90 -1.34 17.23
C THR A 129 6.00 -0.20 18.24
N SER A 130 5.62 1.04 17.88
CA SER A 130 5.66 2.21 18.77
C SER A 130 4.52 2.32 19.79
N GLY A 131 3.74 1.25 20.02
CA GLY A 131 2.89 1.10 21.21
C GLY A 131 1.54 1.84 21.13
N HIS A 132 0.56 1.24 20.45
CA HIS A 132 -0.84 1.66 20.56
C HIS A 132 -1.56 0.81 21.62
N ALA A 133 -1.63 1.33 22.85
CA ALA A 133 -2.14 0.62 24.03
C ALA A 133 -3.64 0.22 23.99
N LEU A 134 -4.40 0.68 22.99
CA LEU A 134 -5.85 0.49 22.88
C LEU A 134 -6.29 -0.31 21.65
N ALA A 135 -5.35 -0.81 20.85
CA ALA A 135 -5.65 -1.56 19.63
C ALA A 135 -5.22 -3.04 19.76
N PRO A 136 -5.91 -3.98 19.09
CA PRO A 136 -5.52 -5.39 19.12
C PRO A 136 -4.07 -5.59 18.70
N ALA A 137 -3.31 -6.41 19.43
CA ALA A 137 -1.93 -6.69 19.04
C ALA A 137 -1.90 -7.31 17.63
N ILE A 138 -1.21 -6.63 16.71
CA ILE A 138 -0.95 -7.12 15.36
C ILE A 138 0.55 -7.40 15.19
N ASN A 139 0.87 -8.27 14.24
CA ASN A 139 2.25 -8.59 13.87
C ASN A 139 2.48 -8.30 12.37
N GLN A 140 3.69 -8.56 11.89
CA GLN A 140 4.07 -8.33 10.49
C GLN A 140 3.20 -9.11 9.48
N ILE A 141 2.72 -10.29 9.84
CA ILE A 141 1.84 -11.09 8.98
C ILE A 141 0.48 -10.40 8.83
N HIS A 142 -0.05 -9.80 9.91
CA HIS A 142 -1.27 -9.00 9.84
C HIS A 142 -1.07 -7.76 8.95
N LEU A 143 0.07 -7.07 9.07
CA LEU A 143 0.38 -5.93 8.20
C LEU A 143 0.43 -6.33 6.72
N LEU A 144 1.07 -7.46 6.40
CA LEU A 144 1.09 -7.99 5.04
C LEU A 144 -0.32 -8.33 4.55
N ALA A 145 -1.15 -8.95 5.41
CA ALA A 145 -2.52 -9.30 5.09
C ALA A 145 -3.38 -8.05 4.83
N PHE A 146 -3.32 -7.04 5.69
CA PHE A 146 -4.04 -5.78 5.49
C PHE A 146 -3.58 -5.05 4.22
N PHE A 147 -2.27 -4.97 4.01
CA PHE A 147 -1.75 -4.34 2.79
C PHE A 147 -2.23 -5.06 1.53
N THR A 148 -2.15 -6.39 1.51
CA THR A 148 -2.62 -7.21 0.39
C THR A 148 -4.13 -7.08 0.19
N ALA A 149 -4.92 -7.04 1.27
CA ALA A 149 -6.36 -6.77 1.19
C ALA A 149 -6.66 -5.39 0.60
N GLY A 150 -5.87 -4.37 0.94
CA GLY A 150 -5.94 -3.05 0.32
C GLY A 150 -5.63 -3.06 -1.18
N ILE A 151 -4.66 -3.88 -1.63
CA ILE A 151 -4.43 -4.09 -3.07
C ILE A 151 -5.66 -4.73 -3.73
N VAL A 152 -6.25 -5.75 -3.11
CA VAL A 152 -7.50 -6.37 -3.62
C VAL A 152 -8.62 -5.34 -3.72
N MET A 153 -8.79 -4.49 -2.70
CA MET A 153 -9.77 -3.38 -2.74
C MET A 153 -9.52 -2.42 -3.90
N SER A 154 -8.25 -2.12 -4.19
CA SER A 154 -7.85 -1.26 -5.31
C SER A 154 -8.22 -1.87 -6.66
N VAL A 155 -7.98 -3.17 -6.81
CA VAL A 155 -8.38 -3.94 -7.99
C VAL A 155 -9.90 -3.94 -8.15
N LEU A 156 -10.64 -4.23 -7.08
CA LEU A 156 -12.11 -4.22 -7.09
C LEU A 156 -12.65 -2.84 -7.49
N LEU A 157 -12.06 -1.76 -6.98
CA LEU A 157 -12.45 -0.39 -7.32
C LEU A 157 -12.34 -0.13 -8.82
N VAL A 158 -11.22 -0.52 -9.45
CA VAL A 158 -11.00 -0.35 -10.89
C VAL A 158 -11.97 -1.21 -11.70
N LEU A 159 -12.12 -2.48 -11.34
CA LEU A 159 -12.96 -3.42 -12.09
C LEU A 159 -14.45 -3.06 -12.01
N VAL A 160 -14.96 -2.77 -10.80
CA VAL A 160 -16.37 -2.44 -10.62
C VAL A 160 -16.70 -1.07 -11.21
N GLY A 161 -15.81 -0.08 -11.04
CA GLY A 161 -15.97 1.22 -11.69
C GLY A 161 -16.01 1.09 -13.21
N GLY A 162 -15.11 0.29 -13.79
CA GLY A 162 -15.09 0.01 -15.23
C GLY A 162 -16.33 -0.75 -15.72
N PHE A 163 -16.82 -1.71 -14.94
CA PHE A 163 -18.03 -2.47 -15.24
C PHE A 163 -19.26 -1.56 -15.30
N PHE A 164 -19.50 -0.74 -14.28
CA PHE A 164 -20.65 0.17 -14.27
C PHE A 164 -20.57 1.24 -15.37
N CYS A 165 -19.38 1.78 -15.62
CA CYS A 165 -19.20 2.70 -16.76
C CYS A 165 -19.52 2.03 -18.10
N THR A 166 -19.08 0.78 -18.29
CA THR A 166 -19.37 0.01 -19.51
C THR A 166 -20.87 -0.25 -19.67
N MET A 167 -21.55 -0.60 -18.57
CA MET A 167 -22.99 -0.86 -18.55
C MET A 167 -23.83 0.40 -18.84
N LEU A 168 -23.44 1.56 -18.29
CA LEU A 168 -24.24 2.79 -18.35
C LEU A 168 -23.85 3.75 -19.49
N LEU A 169 -22.58 3.72 -19.93
CA LEU A 169 -22.04 4.64 -20.94
C LEU A 169 -21.59 3.93 -22.22
N GLY A 170 -21.66 2.60 -22.27
CA GLY A 170 -21.23 1.78 -23.42
C GLY A 170 -19.71 1.56 -23.45
N LYS A 171 -19.24 0.59 -24.25
CA LYS A 171 -17.84 0.12 -24.26
C LYS A 171 -16.81 1.18 -24.66
N ASP A 172 -17.22 2.21 -25.38
CA ASP A 172 -16.33 3.29 -25.84
C ASP A 172 -16.08 4.38 -24.79
N TRP A 173 -16.71 4.29 -23.62
CA TRP A 173 -16.52 5.25 -22.53
C TRP A 173 -15.05 5.55 -22.17
N PRO A 174 -14.08 4.59 -22.21
CA PRO A 174 -12.70 4.88 -21.84
C PRO A 174 -12.06 5.91 -22.77
N LYS A 175 -12.37 5.88 -24.07
CA LYS A 175 -11.85 6.82 -25.07
C LYS A 175 -12.21 8.27 -24.73
N HIS A 176 -13.39 8.47 -24.17
CA HIS A 176 -13.90 9.78 -23.76
C HIS A 176 -13.36 10.27 -22.41
N VAL A 177 -12.75 9.39 -21.61
CA VAL A 177 -12.22 9.70 -20.27
C VAL A 177 -10.71 9.85 -20.27
N TYR A 178 -10.01 8.89 -20.88
CA TYR A 178 -8.56 8.79 -20.85
C TYR A 178 -7.88 9.42 -22.09
N GLY A 179 -8.66 9.82 -23.10
CA GLY A 179 -8.15 10.21 -24.41
C GLY A 179 -7.68 8.96 -25.15
N GLY A 180 -8.18 8.74 -26.36
CA GLY A 180 -7.72 7.60 -27.17
C GLY A 180 -6.22 7.68 -27.38
N ILE A 181 -5.48 6.67 -26.91
CA ILE A 181 -4.21 6.29 -27.51
C ILE A 181 -4.61 5.30 -28.60
N GLU A 182 -4.46 5.73 -29.86
CA GLU A 182 -4.48 4.83 -31.01
C GLU A 182 -3.39 3.77 -30.90
#